data_AF-A0A536DVB5-F1
#
_entry.id   AF-A0A536DVB5-F1
#
_cell.length_a   1.000
_cell.length_b   1.000
_cell.length_c   1.000
_cell.angle_alpha   90.00
_cell.angle_beta   90.00
_cell.angle_gamma   90.00
#
_symmetry.space_group_name_H-M   'P 1'
#
loop_
_entity.id
_entity.type
_entity.pdbx_description
1 polymer ?
#
loop_
_entity_poly.entity_id
_entity_poly.type
_entity_poly.pdbx_seq_one_letter_code
_entity_poly.pdbx_strand_id
1 'polypeptide(L)'
;MAASYPDVIPMIAYENGPKAMDWLSSAFGFQERTRMLGKDGRLSHGEMQAGDGVIMLATPTPDYQAPRHHRESCEPARRWSAVPYIVDGLLVYVDDVDAHFARAQQHGATILTGVESNENGKSYRAEDLEGHRWMFMQRG
;
A
#
# COMPACT_ATOMS: atom_id res chain seq x y z
N MET A 1 23.29 -12.37 -6.99
CA MET A 1 22.35 -13.48 -6.73
C MET A 1 21.06 -13.15 -7.46
N ALA A 2 20.41 -14.11 -8.12
CA ALA A 2 19.05 -13.85 -8.63
C ALA A 2 18.21 -13.37 -7.44
N ALA A 3 17.46 -12.28 -7.60
CA ALA A 3 16.58 -11.82 -6.54
C ALA A 3 15.60 -12.95 -6.24
N SER A 4 15.74 -13.62 -5.10
CA SER A 4 14.78 -14.64 -4.69
C SER A 4 13.49 -13.91 -4.33
N TYR A 5 12.42 -14.23 -5.04
CA TYR A 5 11.12 -13.76 -4.61
C TYR A 5 10.74 -14.45 -3.30
N PRO A 6 10.04 -13.74 -2.39
CA PRO A 6 9.42 -14.41 -1.25
C PRO A 6 8.33 -15.38 -1.74
N ASP A 7 8.06 -16.43 -0.95
CA ASP A 7 7.06 -17.44 -1.30
C ASP A 7 5.64 -16.88 -1.41
N VAL A 8 5.38 -15.72 -0.77
CA VAL A 8 4.12 -15.00 -0.81
C VAL A 8 4.38 -13.57 -1.26
N ILE A 9 3.76 -13.18 -2.37
CA ILE A 9 3.83 -11.84 -2.96
C ILE A 9 2.41 -11.30 -3.07
N PRO A 10 2.05 -10.22 -2.37
CA PRO A 10 0.78 -9.56 -2.61
C PRO A 10 0.74 -8.94 -4.01
N MET A 11 -0.39 -9.12 -4.68
CA MET A 11 -0.69 -8.46 -5.95
C MET A 11 -1.82 -7.46 -5.73
N ILE A 12 -1.55 -6.19 -5.97
CA ILE A 12 -2.49 -5.09 -5.70
C ILE A 12 -2.86 -4.40 -7.02
N ALA A 13 -4.15 -4.28 -7.27
CA ALA A 13 -4.66 -3.54 -8.41
C ALA A 13 -4.85 -2.06 -8.06
N TYR A 14 -4.49 -1.18 -8.98
CA TYR A 14 -4.72 0.26 -8.88
C TYR A 14 -5.44 0.76 -10.12
N GLU A 15 -6.37 1.71 -9.94
CA GLU A 15 -7.01 2.45 -11.03
C GLU A 15 -5.97 3.22 -11.86
N ASN A 16 -4.94 3.79 -11.20
CA ASN A 16 -3.79 4.40 -11.84
C ASN A 16 -2.47 3.85 -11.29
N GLY A 17 -2.02 2.72 -11.84
CA GLY A 17 -0.81 2.01 -11.40
C GLY A 17 0.47 2.84 -11.46
N PRO A 18 0.79 3.58 -12.55
CA PRO A 18 2.00 4.41 -12.58
C PRO A 18 2.01 5.47 -11.47
N LYS A 19 0.86 6.14 -11.26
CA LYS A 19 0.72 7.13 -10.17
C LYS A 19 0.82 6.46 -8.80
N ALA A 20 0.29 5.26 -8.64
CA ALA A 20 0.39 4.50 -7.39
C ALA A 20 1.85 4.13 -7.07
N MET A 21 2.63 3.68 -8.05
CA MET A 21 4.05 3.39 -7.86
C MET A 21 4.83 4.63 -7.41
N ASP A 22 4.63 5.77 -8.08
CA ASP A 22 5.27 7.04 -7.72
C ASP A 22 4.89 7.49 -6.30
N TRP A 23 3.62 7.35 -5.96
CA TRP A 23 3.10 7.72 -4.64
C TRP A 23 3.61 6.79 -3.54
N LEU A 24 3.60 5.48 -3.75
CA LEU A 24 4.09 4.49 -2.78
C LEU A 24 5.59 4.67 -2.52
N SER A 25 6.36 5.01 -3.55
CA SER A 25 7.77 5.36 -3.38
C SER A 25 7.94 6.62 -2.53
N SER A 26 7.14 7.65 -2.81
CA SER A 26 7.21 8.92 -2.10
C SER A 26 6.75 8.80 -0.65
N ALA A 27 5.58 8.21 -0.41
CA ALA A 27 4.91 8.16 0.89
C ALA A 27 5.40 7.04 1.80
N PHE A 28 5.64 5.84 1.27
CA PHE A 28 6.03 4.66 2.04
C PHE A 28 7.48 4.21 1.78
N GLY A 29 8.22 4.94 0.95
CA GLY A 29 9.64 4.64 0.73
C GLY A 29 9.92 3.35 -0.05
N PHE A 30 8.90 2.77 -0.69
CA PHE A 30 9.10 1.57 -1.50
C PHE A 30 9.97 1.88 -2.72
N GLN A 31 10.80 0.92 -3.12
CA GLN A 31 11.73 1.11 -4.24
C GLN A 31 11.20 0.40 -5.48
N GLU A 32 11.13 1.12 -6.59
CA GLU A 32 10.74 0.51 -7.86
C GLU A 32 11.76 -0.54 -8.30
N ARG A 33 11.27 -1.72 -8.67
CA ARG A 33 12.07 -2.79 -9.27
C ARG A 33 11.80 -2.92 -10.77
N THR A 34 10.51 -2.96 -11.12
CA THR A 34 10.04 -3.21 -12.47
C THR A 34 8.84 -2.33 -12.76
N ARG A 35 8.81 -1.73 -13.95
CA ARG A 35 7.65 -0.99 -14.47
C ARG A 35 7.45 -1.34 -15.94
N MET A 36 6.35 -2.02 -16.25
CA MET A 36 5.96 -2.38 -17.61
C MET A 36 4.64 -1.70 -17.96
N LEU A 37 4.67 -0.89 -19.00
CA LEU A 37 3.51 -0.15 -19.48
C LEU A 37 2.97 -0.78 -20.77
N GLY A 38 1.65 -0.87 -20.86
CA GLY A 38 0.93 -1.14 -22.11
C GLY A 38 1.02 0.05 -23.08
N LYS A 39 0.55 -0.16 -24.31
CA LYS A 39 0.53 0.88 -25.36
C LYS A 39 -0.34 2.10 -25.00
N ASP A 40 -1.30 1.91 -24.11
CA ASP A 40 -2.22 2.92 -23.59
C ASP A 40 -1.71 3.61 -22.31
N GLY A 41 -0.48 3.31 -21.87
CA GLY A 41 0.11 3.86 -20.65
C GLY A 41 -0.36 3.21 -19.36
N ARG A 42 -1.25 2.19 -19.42
CA ARG A 42 -1.65 1.42 -18.23
C ARG A 42 -0.50 0.55 -17.76
N LEU A 43 -0.38 0.36 -16.44
CA LEU A 43 0.62 -0.54 -15.86
C LEU A 43 0.19 -1.99 -16.10
N SER A 44 0.89 -2.71 -16.97
CA SER A 44 0.64 -4.14 -17.20
C SER A 44 1.25 -5.00 -16.09
N HIS A 45 2.41 -4.60 -15.58
CA HIS A 45 3.11 -5.24 -14.47
C HIS A 45 4.05 -4.24 -13.80
N GLY A 46 3.93 -4.08 -12.49
CA GLY A 46 4.83 -3.29 -11.67
C GLY A 46 5.31 -4.09 -10.47
N GLU A 47 6.51 -3.79 -10.00
CA GLU A 47 7.07 -4.38 -8.80
C GLU A 47 7.73 -3.31 -7.94
N MET A 48 7.46 -3.38 -6.64
CA MET A 48 8.03 -2.51 -5.64
C MET A 48 8.68 -3.35 -4.54
N GLN A 49 9.89 -2.99 -4.13
CA GLN A 49 10.57 -3.54 -2.96
C GLN A 49 10.09 -2.83 -1.70
N ALA A 50 9.75 -3.60 -0.67
CA ALA A 50 9.41 -3.11 0.67
C ALA A 50 10.18 -3.92 1.73
N GLY A 51 11.26 -3.35 2.29
CA GLY A 51 12.22 -4.10 3.10
C GLY A 51 12.86 -5.22 2.26
N ASP A 52 12.76 -6.47 2.71
CA ASP A 52 13.16 -7.67 1.96
C ASP A 52 12.01 -8.27 1.13
N GLY A 53 10.79 -7.74 1.24
CA GLY A 53 9.60 -8.21 0.52
C GLY A 53 9.41 -7.56 -0.84
N VAL A 54 8.57 -8.18 -1.68
CA VAL A 54 8.16 -7.64 -2.98
C VAL A 54 6.64 -7.47 -2.98
N ILE A 55 6.17 -6.38 -3.59
CA ILE A 55 4.76 -6.11 -3.89
C ILE A 55 4.64 -6.03 -5.40
N MET A 56 3.66 -6.73 -5.97
CA MET A 56 3.31 -6.65 -7.38
C MET A 56 2.08 -5.77 -7.57
N LEU A 57 2.09 -4.97 -8.64
CA LEU A 57 1.06 -4.00 -8.96
C LEU A 57 0.63 -4.11 -10.42
N ALA A 58 -0.65 -3.84 -10.68
CA ALA A 58 -1.16 -3.73 -12.05
C ALA A 58 -2.31 -2.73 -12.14
N THR A 59 -2.58 -2.25 -13.35
CA THR A 59 -3.77 -1.48 -13.68
C THR A 59 -4.70 -2.36 -14.51
N PRO A 60 -5.78 -2.92 -13.92
CA PRO A 60 -6.56 -4.02 -14.50
C PRO A 60 -7.50 -3.53 -15.62
N THR A 61 -8.81 -3.84 -15.58
CA THR A 61 -9.77 -3.26 -16.53
C THR A 61 -10.18 -1.84 -16.10
N PRO A 62 -10.77 -1.03 -17.00
CA PRO A 62 -11.37 0.26 -16.62
C PRO A 62 -12.56 0.13 -15.65
N ASP A 63 -13.17 -1.06 -15.52
CA ASP A 63 -14.29 -1.31 -14.62
C ASP A 63 -13.85 -1.53 -13.16
N TYR A 64 -12.55 -1.70 -12.92
CA TYR A 64 -12.03 -1.82 -11.56
C TYR A 64 -12.21 -0.51 -10.79
N GLN A 65 -12.73 -0.61 -9.59
CA GLN A 65 -12.77 0.48 -8.62
C GLN A 65 -11.86 0.13 -7.45
N ALA A 66 -10.89 1.00 -7.18
CA ALA A 66 -10.07 0.90 -5.99
C ALA A 66 -10.91 1.12 -4.72
N PRO A 67 -10.45 0.65 -3.53
CA PRO A 67 -11.27 0.67 -2.32
C PRO A 67 -11.85 2.05 -1.98
N ARG A 68 -11.10 3.14 -2.21
CA ARG A 68 -11.55 4.51 -1.95
C ARG A 68 -12.73 4.91 -2.82
N HIS A 69 -12.68 4.61 -4.12
CA HIS A 69 -13.75 4.93 -5.06
C HIS A 69 -14.94 3.99 -4.86
N HIS A 70 -14.70 2.70 -4.68
CA HIS A 70 -15.76 1.71 -4.51
C HIS A 70 -16.68 2.02 -3.31
N ARG A 71 -16.12 2.48 -2.19
CA ARG A 71 -16.91 2.84 -1.00
C ARG A 71 -17.76 4.10 -1.14
N GLU A 72 -17.56 4.92 -2.18
CA GLU A 72 -18.38 6.11 -2.42
C GLU A 72 -19.81 5.73 -2.86
N SER A 73 -19.94 4.64 -3.63
CA SER A 73 -21.22 4.17 -4.17
C SER A 73 -21.73 2.84 -3.56
N CYS A 74 -20.93 2.17 -2.73
CA CYS A 74 -21.28 0.88 -2.12
C CYS A 74 -21.45 1.00 -0.60
N GLU A 75 -22.70 0.95 -0.12
CA GLU A 75 -23.03 1.08 1.31
C GLU A 75 -22.29 0.07 2.20
N PRO A 76 -22.27 -1.24 1.90
CA PRO A 76 -21.49 -2.19 2.68
C PRO A 76 -20.01 -1.82 2.73
N ALA A 77 -19.42 -1.42 1.60
CA ALA A 77 -18.03 -0.99 1.53
C ALA A 77 -17.72 0.21 2.40
N ARG A 78 -18.59 1.23 2.35
CA ARG A 78 -18.50 2.38 3.23
C ARG A 78 -18.52 1.97 4.70
N ARG A 79 -19.45 1.09 5.08
CA ARG A 79 -19.61 0.66 6.48
C ARG A 79 -18.41 -0.13 7.00
N TRP A 80 -17.91 -1.12 6.27
CA TRP A 80 -16.74 -1.89 6.74
C TRP A 80 -15.46 -1.06 6.65
N SER A 81 -15.36 -0.08 5.75
CA SER A 81 -14.21 0.84 5.70
C SER A 81 -14.22 1.91 6.81
N ALA A 82 -15.30 2.07 7.58
CA ALA A 82 -15.35 3.07 8.65
C ALA A 82 -14.51 2.69 9.88
N VAL A 83 -14.14 1.41 10.03
CA VAL A 83 -13.30 0.97 11.15
C VAL A 83 -11.82 1.27 10.86
N PRO A 84 -11.01 1.60 11.88
CA PRO A 84 -9.61 1.96 11.68
C PRO A 84 -8.67 0.73 11.54
N TYR A 85 -9.22 -0.49 11.54
CA TYR A 85 -8.45 -1.73 11.43
C TYR A 85 -8.14 -2.11 9.98
N ILE A 86 -7.15 -3.00 9.81
CA ILE A 86 -6.90 -3.63 8.51
C ILE A 86 -8.04 -4.60 8.23
N VAL A 87 -8.76 -4.33 7.15
CA VAL A 87 -9.71 -5.24 6.51
C VAL A 87 -9.10 -5.48 5.13
N ASP A 88 -8.67 -6.71 4.85
CA ASP A 88 -7.99 -7.11 3.62
C ASP A 88 -6.86 -6.15 3.19
N GLY A 89 -5.77 -6.14 3.95
CA GLY A 89 -4.63 -5.27 3.70
C GLY A 89 -3.29 -5.91 4.04
N LEU A 90 -2.25 -5.09 4.07
CA LEU A 90 -0.86 -5.55 4.15
C LEU A 90 -0.22 -5.14 5.47
N LEU A 91 0.59 -6.04 6.04
CA LEU A 91 1.55 -5.68 7.09
C LEU A 91 2.93 -5.55 6.48
N VAL A 92 3.60 -4.43 6.73
CA VAL A 92 4.96 -4.15 6.28
C VAL A 92 5.83 -3.81 7.48
N TYR A 93 6.97 -4.48 7.60
CA TYR A 93 7.95 -4.14 8.62
C TYR A 93 8.83 -2.98 8.16
N VAL A 94 9.06 -2.02 9.05
CA VAL A 94 9.91 -0.84 8.82
C VAL A 94 10.88 -0.66 9.98
N ASP A 95 12.02 -0.04 9.74
CA ASP A 95 13.08 0.11 10.76
C ASP A 95 12.71 1.14 11.83
N ASP A 96 12.05 2.23 11.44
CA ASP A 96 11.60 3.31 12.32
C ASP A 96 10.16 3.69 11.98
N VAL A 97 9.23 3.29 12.85
CA VAL A 97 7.80 3.56 12.68
C VAL A 97 7.46 5.04 12.79
N ASP A 98 8.14 5.79 13.67
CA ASP A 98 7.84 7.21 13.88
C ASP A 98 8.27 8.03 12.65
N ALA A 99 9.46 7.77 12.13
CA ALA A 99 9.95 8.39 10.91
C ALA A 99 9.10 8.03 9.69
N HIS A 100 8.72 6.75 9.57
CA HIS A 100 7.86 6.28 8.47
C HIS A 100 6.45 6.89 8.54
N PHE A 101 5.88 7.01 9.75
CA PHE A 101 4.60 7.67 9.99
C PHE A 101 4.62 9.15 9.56
N ALA A 102 5.65 9.90 9.98
CA ALA A 102 5.80 11.31 9.61
C ALA A 102 5.90 11.49 8.09
N ARG A 103 6.68 10.63 7.42
CA ARG A 103 6.80 10.60 5.96
C ARG A 103 5.44 10.35 5.29
N ALA A 104 4.71 9.33 5.74
CA ALA A 104 3.41 8.99 5.18
C ALA A 104 2.42 10.16 5.29
N GLN A 105 2.37 10.84 6.44
CA GLN A 105 1.55 12.03 6.63
C GLN A 105 1.94 13.17 5.69
N GLN A 106 3.24 13.45 5.55
CA GLN A 106 3.76 14.51 4.68
C GLN A 106 3.34 14.31 3.21
N HIS A 107 3.22 13.05 2.76
CA HIS A 107 2.83 12.70 1.40
C HIS A 107 1.32 12.42 1.23
N GLY A 108 0.51 12.75 2.24
CA GLY A 108 -0.95 12.72 2.14
C GLY A 108 -1.60 11.35 2.33
N ALA A 109 -0.91 10.41 2.98
CA ALA A 109 -1.54 9.15 3.39
C ALA A 109 -2.70 9.42 4.35
N THR A 110 -3.80 8.67 4.21
CA THR A 110 -4.92 8.78 5.14
C THR A 110 -4.63 7.92 6.37
N ILE A 111 -4.33 8.55 7.50
CA ILE A 111 -4.03 7.84 8.75
C ILE A 111 -5.31 7.25 9.35
N LEU A 112 -5.32 5.94 9.55
CA LEU A 112 -6.41 5.20 10.18
C LEU A 112 -6.22 5.11 11.70
N THR A 113 -5.01 4.79 12.15
CA THR A 113 -4.58 4.90 13.54
C THR A 113 -3.22 5.60 13.60
N GLY A 114 -3.01 6.45 14.61
CA GLY A 114 -1.69 7.02 14.89
C GLY A 114 -0.70 5.95 15.35
N VAL A 115 0.53 6.36 15.68
CA VAL A 115 1.52 5.44 16.25
C VAL A 115 1.03 4.94 17.60
N GLU A 116 0.86 3.62 17.68
CA GLU A 116 0.50 2.87 18.89
C GLU A 116 1.71 2.04 19.31
N SER A 117 1.91 1.89 20.62
CA SER A 117 2.99 1.07 21.19
C SER A 117 2.41 0.02 22.12
N ASN A 118 2.81 -1.24 21.95
CA ASN A 118 2.45 -2.35 22.84
C ASN A 118 3.65 -3.29 23.04
N GLU A 119 3.44 -4.41 23.73
CA GLU A 119 4.47 -5.41 24.02
C GLU A 119 5.15 -5.99 22.76
N ASN A 120 4.49 -5.94 21.61
CA ASN A 120 5.00 -6.43 20.33
C ASN A 120 5.71 -5.35 19.51
N GLY A 121 5.81 -4.12 20.01
CA GLY A 121 6.49 -3.01 19.34
C GLY A 121 5.55 -1.86 18.94
N LYS A 122 6.06 -0.98 18.07
CA LYS A 122 5.32 0.16 17.53
C LYS A 122 4.62 -0.19 16.23
N SER A 123 3.44 0.34 16.00
CA SER A 123 2.74 0.22 14.72
C SER A 123 1.80 1.39 14.44
N TYR A 124 1.45 1.60 13.18
CA TYR A 124 0.35 2.49 12.78
C TYR A 124 -0.35 1.93 11.53
N ARG A 125 -1.52 2.48 11.21
CA ARG A 125 -2.32 2.06 10.04
C ARG A 125 -2.64 3.25 9.15
N ALA A 126 -2.58 3.04 7.84
CA ALA A 126 -2.92 4.06 6.86
C ALA A 126 -3.61 3.47 5.62
N GLU A 127 -4.36 4.30 4.92
CA GLU A 127 -4.75 4.07 3.53
C GLU A 127 -3.78 4.79 2.59
N ASP A 128 -3.49 4.17 1.45
CA ASP A 128 -2.80 4.85 0.35
C ASP A 128 -3.72 5.77 -0.46
N LEU A 129 -3.19 6.35 -1.55
CA LEU A 129 -3.90 7.29 -2.41
C LEU A 129 -5.24 6.75 -2.96
N GLU A 130 -5.39 5.43 -3.06
CA GLU A 130 -6.53 4.75 -3.68
C GLU A 130 -7.33 3.90 -2.66
N GLY A 131 -6.94 3.95 -1.38
CA GLY A 131 -7.71 3.38 -0.28
C GLY A 131 -7.28 1.99 0.17
N HIS A 132 -6.18 1.43 -0.37
CA HIS A 132 -5.67 0.16 0.13
C HIS A 132 -5.09 0.34 1.52
N ARG A 133 -5.28 -0.65 2.39
CA ARG A 133 -4.96 -0.55 3.81
C ARG A 133 -3.62 -1.19 4.13
N TRP A 134 -2.82 -0.45 4.89
CA TRP A 134 -1.46 -0.79 5.26
C TRP A 134 -1.30 -0.69 6.77
N MET A 135 -0.66 -1.68 7.37
CA MET A 135 -0.15 -1.64 8.73
C MET A 135 1.37 -1.64 8.65
N PHE A 136 1.99 -0.65 9.27
CA PHE A 136 3.43 -0.58 9.39
C PHE A 136 3.83 -0.90 10.82
N MET A 137 4.84 -1.75 10.98
CA MET A 137 5.27 -2.24 12.29
C MET A 137 6.79 -2.28 12.37
N GLN A 138 7.34 -1.99 13.54
CA GLN A 138 8.78 -2.17 13.79
C GLN A 138 9.04 -3.61 14.22
N ARG A 139 10.11 -4.23 13.71
CA ARG A 139 10.58 -5.50 14.30
C ARG A 139 11.15 -5.21 15.69
N GLY A 140 10.73 -6.00 16.68
CA GLY A 140 11.31 -5.99 18.02
C GLY A 140 12.75 -6.49 18.04
#